data_AF-A0A1Q3WPF2-F1
#
_entry.id   AF-A0A1Q3WPF2-F1
#
_cell.length_a   1.000
_cell.length_b   1.000
_cell.length_c   1.000
_cell.angle_alpha   90.00
_cell.angle_beta   90.00
_cell.angle_gamma   90.00
#
_symmetry.space_group_name_H-M   'P 1'
#
loop_
_entity.id
_entity.type
_entity.pdbx_description
1 polymer ?
#
loop_
_entity_poly.entity_id
_entity_poly.type
_entity_poly.pdbx_seq_one_letter_code
_entity_poly.pdbx_strand_id
1 'polypeptide(L)'
;MSYCHAIDTMTEERKALHKAYHDHLYGFPIHDDNELFCRLVLEINQAGLSWETILKKEATFRKAYDNFDLKTVASYTDADRERLMADSGIIRNRLKINAAIENAKTILQLQAEHGSFENWLELHHPKTKAEWIKLFKKTFRFTGGEIVNEFLMSIGYLPGAHATDCGVYKTIVDARPKWLVG
;
A
#
# COMPACT_ATOMS: atom_id res chain seq x y z
N MET A 1 17.62 8.10 8.93
CA MET A 1 16.68 9.08 9.51
C MET A 1 15.30 8.47 9.38
N SER A 2 14.56 8.32 10.48
CA SER A 2 13.21 7.73 10.41
C SER A 2 12.27 8.65 9.63
N TYR A 3 11.18 8.11 9.11
CA TYR A 3 10.15 8.95 8.48
C TYR A 3 9.58 9.98 9.47
N CYS A 4 9.47 9.62 10.76
CA CYS A 4 9.08 10.53 11.85
C CYS A 4 9.98 11.77 11.90
N HIS A 5 11.30 11.57 11.98
CA HIS A 5 12.27 12.67 12.07
C HIS A 5 12.39 13.46 10.75
N ALA A 6 12.14 12.82 9.61
CA ALA A 6 12.17 13.51 8.32
C ALA A 6 11.06 14.57 8.21
N ILE A 7 9.86 14.28 8.74
CA ILE A 7 8.71 15.20 8.72
C ILE A 7 9.01 16.50 9.46
N ASP A 8 9.75 16.44 10.57
CA ASP A 8 10.09 17.62 11.38
C ASP A 8 10.93 18.65 10.62
N THR A 9 11.70 18.19 9.63
CA THR A 9 12.58 19.03 8.79
C THR A 9 11.88 19.61 7.55
N MET A 10 10.62 19.25 7.30
CA MET A 10 9.88 19.70 6.12
C MET A 10 9.31 21.11 6.28
N THR A 11 9.03 21.78 5.15
CA THR A 11 8.23 23.01 5.12
C THR A 11 6.81 22.74 5.64
N GLU A 12 6.14 23.75 6.19
CA GLU A 12 4.84 23.57 6.85
C GLU A 12 3.77 22.91 5.95
N GLU A 13 3.71 23.28 4.67
CA GLU A 13 2.77 22.66 3.72
C GLU A 13 3.06 21.17 3.51
N ARG A 14 4.33 20.80 3.31
CA ARG A 14 4.74 19.40 3.12
C ARG A 14 4.56 18.62 4.42
N LYS A 15 4.91 19.23 5.55
CA LYS A 15 4.74 18.66 6.89
C LYS A 15 3.27 18.31 7.13
N ALA A 16 2.33 19.19 6.84
CA ALA A 16 0.90 18.91 7.01
C ALA A 16 0.45 17.68 6.21
N LEU A 17 0.84 17.59 4.92
CA LEU A 17 0.52 16.45 4.06
C LEU A 17 1.10 15.13 4.59
N HIS A 18 2.40 15.13 4.90
CA HIS A 18 3.10 13.93 5.35
C HIS A 18 2.67 13.49 6.75
N LYS A 19 2.39 14.44 7.66
CA LYS A 19 1.95 14.19 9.03
C LYS A 19 0.57 13.54 9.07
N ALA A 20 -0.36 13.95 8.21
CA ALA A 20 -1.68 13.32 8.14
C ALA A 20 -1.59 11.83 7.80
N TYR A 21 -0.76 11.47 6.82
CA TYR A 21 -0.50 10.07 6.48
C TYR A 21 0.26 9.32 7.59
N HIS A 22 1.29 9.95 8.14
CA HIS A 22 2.13 9.37 9.20
C HIS A 22 1.32 9.04 10.46
N ASP A 23 0.49 9.98 10.93
CA ASP A 23 -0.21 9.88 12.21
C ASP A 23 -1.41 8.95 12.20
N HIS A 24 -1.95 8.64 11.02
CA HIS A 24 -3.23 7.94 10.89
C HIS A 24 -3.20 6.71 9.99
N LEU A 25 -2.24 6.62 9.06
CA LEU A 25 -2.26 5.61 7.99
C LEU A 25 -0.98 4.78 7.88
N TYR A 26 0.18 5.31 8.27
CA TYR A 26 1.45 4.61 8.11
C TYR A 26 1.77 3.75 9.33
N GLY A 27 1.90 2.44 9.13
CA GLY A 27 2.18 1.47 10.20
C GLY A 27 0.95 1.02 10.99
N PHE A 28 -0.23 1.55 10.66
CA PHE A 28 -1.50 1.14 11.26
C PHE A 28 -2.08 -0.08 10.51
N PRO A 29 -2.69 -1.05 11.23
CA PRO A 29 -3.36 -2.19 10.60
C PRO A 29 -4.51 -1.75 9.68
N ILE A 30 -4.70 -2.50 8.60
CA ILE A 30 -5.81 -2.31 7.66
C ILE A 30 -6.55 -3.65 7.57
N HIS A 31 -7.85 -3.63 7.88
CA HIS A 31 -8.72 -4.81 7.94
C HIS A 31 -9.70 -4.89 6.76
N ASP A 32 -9.63 -3.94 5.83
CA ASP A 32 -10.46 -3.89 4.62
C ASP A 32 -9.63 -4.26 3.40
N ASP A 33 -10.08 -5.26 2.63
CA ASP A 33 -9.33 -5.78 1.48
C ASP A 33 -9.21 -4.77 0.32
N ASN A 34 -10.21 -3.91 0.13
CA ASN A 34 -10.14 -2.86 -0.90
C ASN A 34 -9.09 -1.80 -0.50
N GLU A 35 -8.99 -1.47 0.79
CA GLU A 35 -7.97 -0.54 1.30
C GLU A 35 -6.57 -1.18 1.34
N LEU A 36 -6.44 -2.47 1.66
CA LEU A 36 -5.20 -3.22 1.50
C LEU A 36 -4.74 -3.23 0.04
N PHE A 37 -5.67 -3.44 -0.89
CA PHE A 37 -5.39 -3.37 -2.32
C PHE A 37 -5.00 -1.95 -2.76
N CYS A 38 -5.72 -0.93 -2.31
CA CYS A 38 -5.37 0.48 -2.51
C CYS A 38 -3.92 0.73 -2.09
N ARG A 39 -3.56 0.35 -0.86
CA ARG A 39 -2.20 0.54 -0.35
C ARG A 39 -1.16 -0.14 -1.23
N LEU A 40 -1.38 -1.40 -1.61
CA LEU A 40 -0.46 -2.14 -2.49
C LEU A 40 -0.26 -1.42 -3.84
N VAL A 41 -1.34 -0.92 -4.45
CA VAL A 41 -1.27 -0.21 -5.73
C VAL A 41 -0.57 1.14 -5.59
N LEU A 42 -0.77 1.87 -4.49
CA LEU A 42 -0.05 3.13 -4.22
C LEU A 42 1.46 2.89 -4.09
N GLU A 43 1.89 1.85 -3.37
CA GLU A 43 3.31 1.47 -3.25
C GLU A 43 3.92 1.05 -4.59
N ILE A 44 3.19 0.28 -5.41
CA ILE A 44 3.60 -0.05 -6.78
C ILE A 44 3.80 1.23 -7.61
N ASN A 45 2.91 2.21 -7.44
CA ASN A 45 2.98 3.45 -8.19
C ASN A 45 4.08 4.40 -7.71
N GLN A 46 4.48 4.33 -6.43
CA GLN A 46 5.62 5.08 -5.90
C GLN A 46 6.95 4.71 -6.55
N ALA A 47 7.13 3.48 -7.05
CA ALA A 47 8.40 3.06 -7.65
C ALA A 47 8.92 4.05 -8.72
N GLY A 48 10.05 4.71 -8.41
CA GLY A 48 10.67 5.74 -9.25
C GLY A 48 10.20 7.19 -9.01
N LEU A 49 9.42 7.44 -7.95
CA LEU A 49 8.84 8.74 -7.58
C LEU A 49 8.96 8.97 -6.07
N SER A 50 8.69 10.21 -5.61
CA SER A 50 8.57 10.49 -4.19
C SER A 50 7.21 10.02 -3.65
N TRP A 51 7.16 9.58 -2.39
CA TRP A 51 5.89 9.29 -1.71
C TRP A 51 4.96 10.50 -1.67
N GLU A 52 5.53 11.72 -1.56
CA GLU A 52 4.77 12.98 -1.66
C GLU A 52 3.96 13.08 -2.96
N THR A 53 4.52 12.62 -4.08
CA THR A 53 3.82 12.60 -5.37
C THR A 53 2.60 11.70 -5.31
N ILE A 54 2.69 10.57 -4.60
CA ILE A 54 1.60 9.63 -4.43
C ILE A 54 0.53 10.22 -3.50
N LEU A 55 0.93 10.79 -2.35
CA LEU A 55 0.00 11.46 -1.43
C LEU A 55 -0.80 12.57 -2.12
N LYS A 56 -0.15 13.42 -2.92
CA LYS A 56 -0.82 14.49 -3.69
C LYS A 56 -1.80 13.96 -4.74
N LYS A 57 -1.61 12.73 -5.20
CA LYS A 57 -2.45 12.08 -6.23
C LYS A 57 -3.42 11.06 -5.64
N GLU A 58 -3.45 10.83 -4.32
CA GLU A 58 -4.24 9.75 -3.74
C GLU A 58 -5.73 9.89 -4.10
N ALA A 59 -6.30 11.08 -3.97
CA ALA A 59 -7.70 11.33 -4.31
C ALA A 59 -8.01 11.08 -5.80
N THR A 60 -7.08 11.43 -6.70
CA THR A 60 -7.24 11.16 -8.14
C THR A 60 -7.08 9.68 -8.46
N PHE A 61 -6.17 8.98 -7.77
CA PHE A 61 -6.03 7.52 -7.84
C PHE A 61 -7.32 6.81 -7.40
N ARG A 62 -7.86 7.16 -6.22
CA ARG A 62 -9.13 6.59 -5.74
C ARG A 62 -10.24 6.80 -6.74
N LYS A 63 -10.39 8.00 -7.31
CA LYS A 63 -11.39 8.25 -8.36
C LYS A 63 -11.14 7.42 -9.63
N ALA A 64 -9.89 7.33 -10.09
CA ALA A 64 -9.55 6.68 -11.35
C ALA A 64 -9.77 5.16 -11.30
N TYR A 65 -9.53 4.54 -10.13
CA TYR A 65 -9.64 3.11 -9.87
C TYR A 65 -10.93 2.72 -9.12
N ASP A 66 -12.02 3.49 -9.24
CA ASP A 66 -13.32 3.20 -8.62
C ASP A 66 -13.22 2.88 -7.11
N ASN A 67 -12.52 3.76 -6.40
CA ASN A 67 -12.16 3.64 -4.99
C ASN A 67 -11.46 2.32 -4.61
N PHE A 68 -10.74 1.74 -5.57
CA PHE A 68 -10.04 0.46 -5.44
C PHE A 68 -10.97 -0.70 -5.08
N ASP A 69 -12.24 -0.66 -5.51
CA ASP A 69 -13.10 -1.82 -5.41
C ASP A 69 -12.53 -2.99 -6.22
N LEU A 70 -12.17 -4.07 -5.53
CA LEU A 70 -11.48 -5.22 -6.13
C LEU A 70 -12.25 -5.83 -7.29
N LYS A 71 -13.58 -5.95 -7.18
CA LYS A 71 -14.42 -6.55 -8.22
C LYS A 71 -14.47 -5.67 -9.46
N THR A 72 -14.66 -4.36 -9.26
CA THR A 72 -14.66 -3.37 -10.32
C THR A 72 -13.32 -3.34 -11.05
N VAL A 73 -12.21 -3.17 -10.32
CA VAL A 73 -10.88 -3.07 -10.93
C VAL A 73 -10.46 -4.38 -11.60
N ALA A 74 -10.79 -5.55 -11.04
CA ALA A 74 -10.52 -6.84 -11.68
C ALA A 74 -11.30 -7.03 -13.00
N SER A 75 -12.45 -6.37 -13.14
CA SER A 75 -13.28 -6.42 -14.35
C SER A 75 -12.86 -5.46 -15.46
N TYR A 76 -11.89 -4.58 -15.20
CA TYR A 76 -11.43 -3.58 -16.16
C TYR A 76 -10.98 -4.18 -17.49
N THR A 77 -11.44 -3.54 -18.55
CA THR A 77 -11.25 -3.93 -19.95
C THR A 77 -10.13 -3.13 -20.61
N ASP A 78 -9.87 -3.35 -21.89
CA ASP A 78 -8.91 -2.52 -22.64
C ASP A 78 -9.35 -1.06 -22.73
N ALA A 79 -10.67 -0.79 -22.76
CA ALA A 79 -11.20 0.57 -22.72
C ALA A 79 -10.83 1.28 -21.40
N ASP A 80 -10.85 0.56 -20.27
CA ASP A 80 -10.42 1.11 -18.98
C ASP A 80 -8.92 1.36 -18.93
N ARG A 81 -8.12 0.49 -19.53
CA ARG A 81 -6.66 0.70 -19.65
C ARG A 81 -6.34 1.96 -20.43
N GLU A 82 -7.02 2.18 -21.57
CA GLU A 82 -6.82 3.39 -22.37
C GLU A 82 -7.35 4.64 -21.64
N ARG A 83 -8.50 4.55 -20.94
CA ARG A 83 -9.00 5.62 -20.06
C ARG A 83 -7.97 6.01 -19.00
N LEU A 84 -7.39 5.03 -18.29
CA LEU A 84 -6.36 5.25 -17.27
C LEU A 84 -5.07 5.81 -17.87
N MET A 85 -4.66 5.33 -19.05
CA MET A 85 -3.49 5.86 -19.77
C MET A 85 -3.69 7.31 -20.24
N ALA A 86 -4.93 7.77 -20.42
CA ALA A 86 -5.25 9.16 -20.76
C ALA A 86 -5.35 10.08 -19.53
N ASP A 87 -5.51 9.53 -18.32
CA ASP A 87 -5.73 10.31 -17.09
C ASP A 87 -4.41 10.89 -16.54
N SER A 88 -4.26 12.22 -16.60
CA SER A 88 -3.11 12.95 -16.05
C SER A 88 -3.11 13.05 -14.51
N GLY A 89 -4.23 12.71 -13.88
CA GLY A 89 -4.41 12.63 -12.44
C GLY A 89 -3.59 11.50 -11.81
N ILE A 90 -3.26 10.44 -12.55
CA ILE A 90 -2.50 9.29 -12.05
C ILE A 90 -1.12 9.17 -12.72
N ILE A 91 -0.39 8.10 -12.39
CA ILE A 91 0.88 7.75 -13.05
C ILE A 91 0.57 6.92 -14.30
N ARG A 92 0.69 7.55 -15.48
CA ARG A 92 0.40 6.96 -16.80
C ARG A 92 1.48 5.96 -17.22
N ASN A 93 1.49 4.79 -16.59
CA ASN A 93 2.41 3.70 -16.90
C ASN A 93 1.62 2.42 -17.14
N ARG A 94 1.66 1.95 -18.39
CA ARG A 94 0.88 0.77 -18.85
C ARG A 94 1.19 -0.49 -18.04
N LEU A 95 2.44 -0.69 -17.64
CA LEU A 95 2.82 -1.86 -16.86
C LEU A 95 2.26 -1.81 -15.43
N LYS A 96 2.27 -0.62 -14.78
CA LYS A 96 1.70 -0.42 -13.45
C LYS A 96 0.17 -0.54 -13.46
N ILE A 97 -0.50 0.01 -14.47
CA ILE A 97 -1.96 -0.13 -14.65
C ILE A 97 -2.33 -1.60 -14.82
N ASN A 98 -1.63 -2.32 -15.70
CA ASN A 98 -1.85 -3.76 -15.88
C ASN A 98 -1.59 -4.54 -14.59
N ALA A 99 -0.56 -4.18 -13.83
CA ALA A 99 -0.29 -4.81 -12.54
C ALA A 99 -1.42 -4.60 -11.53
N ALA A 100 -2.01 -3.41 -11.45
CA ALA A 100 -3.16 -3.15 -10.57
C ALA A 100 -4.35 -4.06 -10.92
N ILE A 101 -4.69 -4.18 -12.21
CA ILE A 101 -5.82 -5.02 -12.66
C ILE A 101 -5.56 -6.51 -12.40
N GLU A 102 -4.35 -7.00 -12.73
CA GLU A 102 -4.00 -8.40 -12.50
C GLU A 102 -3.90 -8.72 -11.00
N ASN A 103 -3.39 -7.79 -10.19
CA ASN A 103 -3.34 -7.98 -8.73
C ASN A 103 -4.75 -7.99 -8.12
N ALA A 104 -5.69 -7.17 -8.61
CA ALA A 104 -7.08 -7.24 -8.16
C ALA A 104 -7.69 -8.62 -8.42
N LYS A 105 -7.46 -9.19 -9.63
CA LYS A 105 -7.90 -10.55 -9.95
C LYS A 105 -7.27 -11.60 -9.04
N THR A 106 -5.96 -11.50 -8.79
CA THR A 106 -5.27 -12.39 -7.85
C THR A 106 -5.88 -12.29 -6.45
N ILE A 107 -6.14 -11.08 -5.96
CA ILE A 107 -6.73 -10.89 -4.62
C ILE A 107 -8.13 -11.51 -4.55
N LEU A 108 -8.98 -11.37 -5.58
CA LEU A 108 -10.28 -12.03 -5.61
C LEU A 108 -10.17 -13.57 -5.51
N GLN A 109 -9.13 -14.16 -6.11
CA GLN A 109 -8.85 -15.60 -5.96
C GLN A 109 -8.45 -15.94 -4.52
N LEU A 110 -7.58 -15.12 -3.91
CA LEU A 110 -7.21 -15.29 -2.50
C LEU A 110 -8.43 -15.15 -1.57
N GLN A 111 -9.35 -14.22 -1.85
CA GLN A 111 -10.60 -14.09 -1.11
C GLN A 111 -11.46 -15.37 -1.20
N ALA A 112 -11.53 -15.99 -2.38
CA ALA A 112 -12.26 -17.25 -2.54
C ALA A 112 -11.61 -18.42 -1.78
N GLU A 113 -10.28 -18.46 -1.69
CA GLU A 113 -9.54 -19.55 -1.05
C GLU A 113 -9.36 -19.38 0.47
N HIS A 114 -9.22 -18.14 0.94
CA HIS A 114 -8.82 -17.81 2.32
C HIS A 114 -9.84 -16.91 3.05
N GLY A 115 -10.93 -16.53 2.39
CA GLY A 115 -11.97 -15.65 2.91
C GLY A 115 -11.66 -14.16 2.73
N SER A 116 -10.40 -13.74 2.86
CA SER A 116 -9.96 -12.35 2.62
C SER A 116 -8.48 -12.27 2.25
N PHE A 117 -8.05 -11.12 1.69
CA PHE A 117 -6.64 -10.81 1.49
C PHE A 117 -5.92 -10.67 2.83
N GLU A 118 -6.54 -10.03 3.82
CA GLU A 118 -6.01 -9.99 5.18
C GLU A 118 -5.74 -11.39 5.73
N ASN A 119 -6.71 -12.31 5.67
CA ASN A 119 -6.54 -13.67 6.18
C ASN A 119 -5.38 -14.39 5.47
N TRP A 120 -5.18 -14.15 4.18
CA TRP A 120 -4.03 -14.67 3.47
C TRP A 120 -2.70 -14.10 3.98
N LEU A 121 -2.65 -12.80 4.29
CA LEU A 121 -1.46 -12.19 4.91
C LEU A 121 -1.22 -12.78 6.30
N GLU A 122 -2.26 -12.92 7.11
CA GLU A 122 -2.17 -13.50 8.46
C GLU A 122 -1.70 -14.94 8.46
N LEU A 123 -2.22 -15.78 7.54
CA LEU A 123 -1.79 -17.17 7.37
C LEU A 123 -0.28 -17.31 7.12
N HIS A 124 0.30 -16.31 6.47
CA HIS A 124 1.71 -16.30 6.11
C HIS A 124 2.61 -15.64 7.15
N HIS A 125 2.06 -14.92 8.12
CA HIS A 125 2.80 -14.27 9.21
C HIS A 125 3.09 -15.27 10.34
N PRO A 126 4.30 -15.31 10.94
CA PRO A 126 5.47 -14.49 10.65
C PRO A 126 6.33 -14.99 9.48
N LYS A 127 6.91 -14.02 8.77
CA LYS A 127 7.93 -14.22 7.72
C LYS A 127 9.00 -13.15 7.80
N THR A 128 10.22 -13.54 7.48
CA THR A 128 11.31 -12.58 7.23
C THR A 128 11.01 -11.74 6.00
N LYS A 129 11.62 -10.55 5.90
CA LYS A 129 11.53 -9.69 4.71
C LYS A 129 11.85 -10.45 3.41
N ALA A 130 12.87 -11.31 3.42
CA ALA A 130 13.26 -12.08 2.24
C ALA A 130 12.18 -13.08 1.80
N GLU A 131 11.54 -13.76 2.76
CA GLU A 131 10.45 -14.70 2.49
C GLU A 131 9.20 -13.99 1.98
N TRP A 132 8.85 -12.84 2.57
CA TRP A 132 7.78 -11.99 2.07
C TRP A 132 8.00 -11.55 0.62
N ILE A 133 9.20 -11.07 0.30
CA ILE A 133 9.55 -10.68 -1.06
C ILE A 133 9.41 -11.86 -2.03
N LYS A 134 9.87 -13.05 -1.64
CA LYS A 134 9.74 -14.26 -2.46
C LYS A 134 8.27 -14.63 -2.69
N LEU A 135 7.45 -14.57 -1.63
CA LEU A 135 6.02 -14.87 -1.70
C LEU A 135 5.30 -13.87 -2.61
N PHE A 136 5.46 -12.58 -2.37
CA PHE A 136 4.80 -11.55 -3.17
C PHE A 136 5.21 -11.60 -4.64
N LYS A 137 6.49 -11.81 -4.96
CA LYS A 137 6.95 -11.97 -6.36
C LYS A 137 6.34 -13.18 -7.07
N LYS A 138 5.97 -14.24 -6.32
CA LYS A 138 5.29 -15.41 -6.87
C LYS A 138 3.81 -15.14 -7.09
N THR A 139 3.18 -14.37 -6.21
CA THR A 139 1.73 -14.17 -6.17
C THR A 139 1.27 -12.98 -7.01
N PHE A 140 1.99 -11.85 -6.95
CA PHE A 140 1.57 -10.56 -7.49
C PHE A 140 2.51 -10.06 -8.59
N ARG A 141 2.00 -9.10 -9.36
CA ARG A 141 2.74 -8.36 -10.39
C ARG A 141 3.29 -7.06 -9.79
N PHE A 142 4.48 -6.67 -10.25
CA PHE A 142 5.15 -5.43 -9.85
C PHE A 142 5.52 -5.30 -8.37
N THR A 143 5.68 -6.41 -7.66
CA THR A 143 6.05 -6.42 -6.23
C THR A 143 7.55 -6.64 -6.03
N GLY A 144 8.34 -5.62 -6.37
CA GLY A 144 9.77 -5.56 -6.10
C GLY A 144 10.12 -5.54 -4.61
N GLY A 145 11.39 -5.74 -4.26
CA GLY A 145 11.81 -5.87 -2.85
C GLY A 145 11.44 -4.68 -1.97
N GLU A 146 11.60 -3.46 -2.49
CA GLU A 146 11.26 -2.23 -1.79
C GLU A 146 9.74 -2.04 -1.68
N ILE A 147 9.00 -2.32 -2.74
CA ILE A 147 7.53 -2.21 -2.75
C ILE A 147 6.91 -3.15 -1.70
N VAL A 148 7.42 -4.38 -1.60
CA VAL A 148 6.94 -5.34 -0.59
C VAL A 148 7.30 -4.88 0.82
N ASN A 149 8.50 -4.31 1.01
CA ASN A 149 8.93 -3.76 2.29
C ASN A 149 8.00 -2.63 2.74
N GLU A 150 7.82 -1.62 1.90
CA GLU A 150 7.01 -0.45 2.22
C GLU A 150 5.54 -0.83 2.39
N PHE A 151 5.00 -1.70 1.53
CA PHE A 151 3.64 -2.23 1.71
C PHE A 151 3.46 -2.83 3.11
N LEU A 152 4.25 -3.85 3.46
CA LEU A 152 4.08 -4.58 4.72
C LEU A 152 4.40 -3.73 5.95
N MET A 153 5.39 -2.84 5.87
CA MET A 153 5.68 -1.89 6.95
C MET A 153 4.54 -0.90 7.12
N SER A 154 3.97 -0.40 6.02
CA SER A 154 2.91 0.59 6.04
C SER A 154 1.58 0.08 6.57
N ILE A 155 1.33 -1.24 6.52
CA ILE A 155 0.13 -1.90 7.06
C ILE A 155 0.39 -2.60 8.40
N GLY A 156 1.55 -2.40 9.02
CA GLY A 156 1.86 -2.91 10.35
C GLY A 156 2.27 -4.38 10.43
N TYR A 157 2.68 -5.01 9.33
CA TYR A 157 3.21 -6.39 9.32
C TYR A 157 4.72 -6.47 9.55
N LEU A 158 5.47 -5.44 9.12
CA LEU A 158 6.89 -5.30 9.42
C LEU A 158 7.14 -4.10 10.34
N PRO A 159 8.14 -4.17 11.24
CA PRO A 159 8.52 -3.03 12.06
C PRO A 159 9.23 -1.96 11.22
N GLY A 160 9.31 -0.74 11.76
CA GLY A 160 10.12 0.35 11.18
C GLY A 160 9.33 1.56 10.70
N ALA A 161 8.00 1.49 10.66
CA ALA A 161 7.16 2.61 10.25
C ALA A 161 7.34 3.83 11.19
N HIS A 162 7.50 3.57 12.49
CA HIS A 162 7.65 4.61 13.52
C HIS A 162 8.83 4.31 14.43
N ALA A 163 9.60 5.36 14.75
CA ALA A 163 10.63 5.30 15.78
C ALA A 163 10.00 5.23 17.18
N THR A 164 10.70 4.66 18.15
CA THR A 164 10.18 4.47 19.53
C THR A 164 9.98 5.78 20.28
N ASP A 165 10.64 6.86 19.84
CA ASP A 165 10.48 8.23 20.34
C ASP A 165 9.41 9.03 19.57
N CYS A 166 8.74 8.41 18.58
CA CYS A 166 7.68 9.06 17.83
C CYS A 166 6.45 9.34 18.71
N GLY A 167 5.87 10.54 18.59
CA GLY A 167 4.69 10.94 19.35
C GLY A 167 3.44 10.09 19.12
N VAL A 168 3.34 9.38 17.99
CA VAL A 168 2.23 8.45 17.70
C VAL A 168 2.58 6.98 17.95
N TYR A 169 3.79 6.68 18.42
CA TYR A 169 4.25 5.30 18.63
C TYR A 169 3.32 4.52 19.56
N LYS A 170 2.90 5.15 20.68
CA LYS A 170 1.95 4.55 21.62
C LYS A 170 0.61 4.22 20.95
N THR A 171 0.06 5.13 20.15
CA THR A 171 -1.19 4.93 19.42
C THR A 171 -1.11 3.74 18.48
N ILE A 172 0.03 3.55 17.83
CA ILE A 172 0.26 2.40 16.94
C ILE A 172 0.35 1.11 17.74
N VAL A 173 1.09 1.08 18.85
CA VAL A 173 1.14 -0.10 19.72
C VAL A 173 -0.26 -0.48 20.21
N ASP A 174 -1.08 0.52 20.60
CA ASP A 174 -2.46 0.32 21.03
C ASP A 174 -3.36 -0.22 19.89
N ALA A 175 -3.02 0.08 18.62
CA ALA A 175 -3.67 -0.48 17.44
C ALA A 175 -3.29 -1.96 17.16
N ARG A 176 -2.35 -2.55 17.92
CA ARG A 176 -1.92 -3.95 17.85
C ARG A 176 -1.47 -4.41 16.45
N PRO A 177 -0.44 -3.77 15.86
CA PRO A 177 0.11 -4.19 14.58
C PRO A 177 0.72 -5.58 14.67
N LYS A 178 0.71 -6.29 13.53
CA LYS A 178 1.16 -7.67 13.46
C LYS A 178 2.65 -7.85 13.77
N TRP A 179 3.48 -6.83 13.56
CA TRP A 179 4.90 -6.87 13.97
C TRP A 179 5.08 -6.95 15.50
N LEU A 180 4.09 -6.60 16.31
CA LEU A 180 4.16 -6.65 17.78
C LEU A 180 3.89 -8.06 18.35
N VAL A 181 3.18 -8.90 17.60
CA VAL A 181 2.72 -10.24 18.01
C VAL A 181 3.53 -11.38 17.37
N GLY A 182 4.67 -11.05 16.74
CA GLY A 182 5.56 -11.99 16.04
C GLY A 182 6.89 -12.22 16.74
#